data_AF-A0A964F7A3-F1
#
_entry.id   AF-A0A964F7A3-F1
#
_cell.length_a   1.000
_cell.length_b   1.000
_cell.length_c   1.000
_cell.angle_alpha   90.00
_cell.angle_beta   90.00
_cell.angle_gamma   90.00
#
_symmetry.space_group_name_H-M   'P 1'
#
loop_
_entity.id
_entity.type
_entity.pdbx_description
1 polymer ?
#
loop_
_entity_poly.entity_id
_entity_poly.type
_entity_poly.pdbx_seq_one_letter_code
_entity_poly.pdbx_strand_id
1 'polypeptide(L)'
;MRRVRTILALAATLAVVAATPAWSWSNHALLTYWAFKNTPEVAAAPDVVVESFDDFLRAQEKDVADLLDGVESWARTTIAKYPARPDELAYRVDPARDAAGRRRAFAEAMRIAPDVRLALFAQALPGFPADPARAMRFSEVSTLREPAFSMMRFTRLEPGDKVPAVLALASSSDEPDFGVDINCWDDSPSEWGKRYKFGKLPFGNPALDFATQAPFHMGFYHQSWIIYRAAPFVARTYPMLRVHQFVGLARLAFRTNHAYWGWRFAGMAMHYVQDLAQPYHASILPGVSTLRMIAANTVAMVGWKGPKDAMVVLASNRHLAFERYEALLIHRDTSAGGKSPLIEALQAKARDGVYPKWSDLYLRDVVTQEAFDFGETLSAALLAAFPPKYVSDPSYDFGASGGSGALIAEVAERTPEQRAEIEGAVNELMGHFGAHSRNLVRAIGETRERVK
;
A
#
# COMPACT_ATOMS: atom_id res chain seq x y z
N MET A 1 -14.01 -25.80 -38.74
CA MET A 1 -14.71 -25.23 -37.56
C MET A 1 -14.33 -25.82 -36.20
N ARG A 2 -13.65 -26.98 -36.10
CA ARG A 2 -13.16 -27.53 -34.81
C ARG A 2 -11.82 -26.97 -34.31
N ARG A 3 -10.95 -26.47 -35.20
CA ARG A 3 -9.62 -25.91 -34.84
C ARG A 3 -9.62 -24.46 -34.33
N VAL A 4 -10.67 -23.69 -34.62
CA VAL A 4 -10.80 -22.30 -34.16
C VAL A 4 -11.34 -22.23 -32.72
N ARG A 5 -12.06 -23.26 -32.27
CA ARG A 5 -12.56 -23.35 -30.87
C ARG A 5 -11.48 -23.78 -29.87
N THR A 6 -10.41 -24.44 -30.32
CA THR A 6 -9.30 -24.85 -29.43
C THR A 6 -8.34 -23.69 -29.11
N ILE A 7 -8.27 -22.66 -29.97
CA ILE A 7 -7.42 -21.48 -29.74
C ILE A 7 -8.06 -20.51 -28.73
N LEU A 8 -9.40 -20.47 -28.66
CA LEU A 8 -10.13 -19.70 -27.65
C LEU A 8 -10.19 -20.39 -26.27
N ALA A 9 -10.00 -21.71 -26.21
CA ALA A 9 -9.92 -22.45 -24.95
C ALA A 9 -8.52 -22.44 -24.30
N LEU A 10 -7.46 -22.10 -25.05
CA LEU A 10 -6.09 -21.97 -24.53
C LEU A 10 -5.75 -20.55 -24.01
N ALA A 11 -6.60 -19.56 -24.28
CA ALA A 11 -6.45 -18.21 -23.74
C ALA A 11 -6.82 -18.10 -22.25
N ALA A 12 -7.36 -19.16 -21.64
CA ALA A 12 -7.79 -19.17 -20.25
C ALA A 12 -6.73 -19.71 -19.25
N THR A 13 -5.54 -20.12 -19.73
CA THR A 13 -4.47 -20.72 -18.90
C THR A 13 -3.15 -19.92 -18.91
N LEU A 14 -3.18 -18.67 -19.35
CA LEU A 14 -2.02 -17.78 -19.45
C LEU A 14 -2.21 -16.49 -18.64
N ALA A 15 -2.33 -16.65 -17.31
CA ALA A 15 -2.21 -15.54 -16.37
C ALA A 15 -1.62 -16.01 -15.03
N VAL A 16 -0.49 -16.73 -15.08
CA VAL A 16 0.44 -16.70 -13.95
C VAL A 16 1.51 -15.69 -14.34
N VAL A 17 1.22 -14.42 -14.12
CA VAL A 17 2.27 -13.53 -13.64
C VAL A 17 2.26 -13.82 -12.16
N ALA A 18 3.23 -14.61 -11.67
CA ALA A 18 3.42 -14.56 -10.23
C ALA A 18 3.88 -13.13 -9.94
N ALA A 19 3.05 -12.41 -9.20
CA ALA A 19 3.33 -11.05 -8.83
C ALA A 19 4.26 -11.06 -7.62
N THR A 20 4.90 -9.94 -7.41
CA THR A 20 5.60 -9.71 -6.17
C THR A 20 4.59 -9.46 -5.03
N PRO A 21 5.01 -9.62 -3.77
CA PRO A 21 4.14 -9.47 -2.62
C PRO A 21 3.84 -7.99 -2.38
N ALA A 22 2.67 -7.68 -1.80
CA ALA A 22 2.23 -6.30 -1.58
C ALA A 22 2.31 -5.92 -0.09
N TRP A 23 3.52 -5.85 0.46
CA TRP A 23 3.79 -5.27 1.79
C TRP A 23 4.78 -4.13 1.57
N SER A 24 4.31 -3.04 0.99
CA SER A 24 5.21 -1.99 0.51
C SER A 24 5.88 -1.25 1.64
N TRP A 25 7.16 -1.47 1.88
CA TRP A 25 7.78 -1.06 3.14
C TRP A 25 7.16 -1.79 4.34
N SER A 26 8.00 -2.22 5.27
CA SER A 26 7.48 -2.95 6.42
C SER A 26 7.22 -1.99 7.57
N ASN A 27 5.99 -1.99 8.10
CA ASN A 27 5.55 -1.17 9.24
C ASN A 27 5.46 0.34 8.90
N HIS A 28 4.45 0.69 8.10
CA HIS A 28 4.13 2.07 7.74
C HIS A 28 3.93 2.94 8.97
N ALA A 29 3.37 2.41 10.06
CA ALA A 29 3.15 3.19 11.27
C ALA A 29 4.47 3.74 11.83
N LEU A 30 5.52 2.93 11.88
CA LEU A 30 6.81 3.37 12.39
C LEU A 30 7.48 4.40 11.47
N LEU A 31 7.44 4.17 10.16
CA LEU A 31 7.97 5.10 9.16
C LEU A 31 7.20 6.44 9.18
N THR A 32 5.87 6.37 9.23
CA THR A 32 4.97 7.54 9.34
C THR A 32 5.24 8.32 10.61
N TYR A 33 5.38 7.64 11.76
CA TYR A 33 5.75 8.30 13.01
C TYR A 33 7.02 9.13 12.85
N TRP A 34 8.08 8.54 12.29
CA TRP A 34 9.35 9.25 12.12
C TRP A 34 9.25 10.39 11.11
N ALA A 35 8.53 10.21 10.01
CA ALA A 35 8.31 11.24 8.98
C ALA A 35 7.57 12.48 9.50
N PHE A 36 6.72 12.32 10.53
CA PHE A 36 5.90 13.39 11.13
C PHE A 36 6.35 13.85 12.52
N LYS A 37 7.28 13.15 13.17
CA LYS A 37 7.80 13.57 14.47
C LYS A 37 8.37 14.99 14.37
N ASN A 38 7.86 15.89 15.20
CA ASN A 38 8.24 17.31 15.24
C ASN A 38 7.93 18.09 13.95
N THR A 39 6.95 17.67 13.15
CA THR A 39 6.46 18.47 12.02
C THR A 39 5.23 19.29 12.43
N PRO A 40 5.05 20.51 11.86
CA PRO A 40 3.94 21.39 12.26
C PRO A 40 2.56 20.78 11.96
N GLU A 41 2.46 19.91 10.96
CA GLU A 41 1.20 19.28 10.53
C GLU A 41 0.55 18.48 11.67
N VAL A 42 1.34 17.81 12.50
CA VAL A 42 0.85 17.02 13.64
C VAL A 42 1.15 17.65 15.00
N ALA A 43 2.25 18.40 15.14
CA ALA A 43 2.62 19.01 16.43
C ALA A 43 1.69 20.16 16.83
N ALA A 44 1.08 20.84 15.86
CA ALA A 44 0.09 21.88 16.13
C ALA A 44 -1.35 21.33 16.22
N ALA A 45 -1.57 20.05 15.92
CA ALA A 45 -2.88 19.44 16.00
C ALA A 45 -3.23 19.10 17.47
N PRO A 46 -4.45 19.41 17.93
CA PRO A 46 -4.88 18.98 19.26
C PRO A 46 -4.98 17.45 19.32
N ASP A 47 -4.90 16.91 20.53
CA ASP A 47 -5.28 15.53 20.80
C ASP A 47 -6.71 15.28 20.28
N VAL A 48 -6.92 14.12 19.69
CA VAL A 48 -8.20 13.72 19.14
C VAL A 48 -8.92 12.76 20.08
N VAL A 49 -10.24 12.91 20.14
CA VAL A 49 -11.11 12.02 20.90
C VAL A 49 -11.47 10.84 20.01
N VAL A 50 -11.14 9.64 20.47
CA VAL A 50 -11.44 8.38 19.78
C VAL A 50 -12.95 8.24 19.61
N GLU A 51 -13.37 7.92 18.40
CA GLU A 51 -14.77 7.79 17.99
C GLU A 51 -14.98 6.43 17.32
N SER A 52 -16.12 5.78 17.59
CA SER A 52 -16.48 4.55 16.90
C SER A 52 -16.73 4.80 15.40
N PHE A 53 -16.47 3.81 14.55
CA PHE A 53 -16.77 3.93 13.12
C PHE A 53 -18.29 4.06 12.86
N ASP A 54 -19.09 3.41 13.71
CA ASP A 54 -20.55 3.45 13.60
C ASP A 54 -21.11 4.84 13.86
N ASP A 55 -20.55 5.57 14.84
CA ASP A 55 -20.96 6.93 15.15
C ASP A 55 -20.62 7.88 14.00
N PHE A 56 -19.40 7.79 13.46
CA PHE A 56 -19.01 8.56 12.28
C PHE A 56 -19.94 8.29 11.09
N LEU A 57 -20.12 7.01 10.72
CA LEU A 57 -20.96 6.66 9.56
C LEU A 57 -22.42 7.09 9.75
N ARG A 58 -22.96 6.98 10.97
CA ARG A 58 -24.33 7.39 11.29
C ARG A 58 -24.48 8.92 11.22
N ALA A 59 -23.53 9.65 11.80
CA ALA A 59 -23.55 11.11 11.82
C ALA A 59 -23.40 11.70 10.41
N GLN A 60 -22.61 11.05 9.56
CA GLN A 60 -22.20 11.55 8.25
C GLN A 60 -22.87 10.79 7.08
N GLU A 61 -23.96 10.05 7.32
CA GLU A 61 -24.51 9.12 6.33
C GLU A 61 -24.82 9.78 4.98
N LYS A 62 -25.44 10.98 5.01
CA LYS A 62 -25.70 11.75 3.79
C LYS A 62 -24.43 12.23 3.10
N ASP A 63 -23.50 12.82 3.85
CA ASP A 63 -22.30 13.41 3.27
C ASP A 63 -21.34 12.33 2.73
N VAL A 64 -21.32 11.14 3.35
CA VAL A 64 -20.61 9.97 2.84
C VAL A 64 -21.26 9.48 1.53
N ALA A 65 -22.58 9.47 1.42
CA ALA A 65 -23.26 9.11 0.17
C ALA A 65 -22.88 10.07 -0.97
N ASP A 66 -23.01 11.38 -0.72
CA ASP A 66 -22.67 12.42 -1.72
C ASP A 66 -21.18 12.34 -2.11
N LEU A 67 -20.29 12.11 -1.14
CA LEU A 67 -18.86 11.92 -1.39
C LEU A 67 -18.60 10.71 -2.30
N LEU A 68 -19.12 9.53 -1.96
CA LEU A 68 -18.83 8.30 -2.69
C LEU A 68 -19.42 8.30 -4.11
N ASP A 69 -20.53 9.00 -4.33
CA ASP A 69 -21.06 9.24 -5.69
C ASP A 69 -20.15 10.17 -6.50
N GLY A 70 -19.57 11.19 -5.86
CA GLY A 70 -18.54 12.04 -6.45
C GLY A 70 -17.27 11.25 -6.81
N VAL A 71 -16.81 10.37 -5.92
CA VAL A 71 -15.67 9.48 -6.17
C VAL A 71 -15.93 8.55 -7.36
N GLU A 72 -17.11 7.96 -7.47
CA GLU A 72 -17.48 7.11 -8.60
C GLU A 72 -17.45 7.89 -9.92
N SER A 73 -17.98 9.11 -9.92
CA SER A 73 -17.97 10.00 -11.10
C SER A 73 -16.54 10.36 -11.53
N TRP A 74 -15.68 10.71 -10.56
CA TRP A 74 -14.27 10.96 -10.80
C TRP A 74 -13.55 9.71 -11.34
N ALA A 75 -13.72 8.56 -10.69
CA ALA A 75 -13.02 7.33 -11.06
C ALA A 75 -13.32 6.89 -12.50
N ARG A 76 -14.57 7.04 -12.96
CA ARG A 76 -14.97 6.74 -14.35
C ARG A 76 -14.29 7.62 -15.40
N THR A 77 -13.94 8.86 -15.04
CA THR A 77 -13.35 9.82 -15.98
C THR A 77 -11.84 9.89 -15.88
N THR A 78 -11.26 9.56 -14.73
CA THR A 78 -9.83 9.74 -14.45
C THR A 78 -9.03 8.43 -14.45
N ILE A 79 -9.58 7.33 -13.90
CA ILE A 79 -8.82 6.09 -13.75
C ILE A 79 -8.90 5.25 -15.02
N ALA A 80 -7.75 5.01 -15.64
CA ALA A 80 -7.63 4.13 -16.79
C ALA A 80 -8.10 2.71 -16.44
N LYS A 81 -8.92 2.10 -17.32
CA LYS A 81 -9.45 0.73 -17.15
C LYS A 81 -10.26 0.53 -15.86
N TYR A 82 -10.82 1.60 -15.29
CA TYR A 82 -11.73 1.51 -14.14
C TYR A 82 -13.01 0.76 -14.51
N PRO A 83 -13.34 -0.35 -13.83
CA PRO A 83 -14.65 -0.95 -13.93
C PRO A 83 -15.62 -0.15 -13.06
N ALA A 84 -16.61 0.45 -13.73
CA ALA A 84 -17.77 1.09 -13.13
C ALA A 84 -18.29 0.29 -11.92
N ARG A 85 -18.50 0.95 -10.78
CA ARG A 85 -19.17 0.34 -9.64
C ARG A 85 -20.60 -0.03 -10.05
N PRO A 86 -21.08 -1.26 -9.77
CA PRO A 86 -22.49 -1.60 -9.96
C PRO A 86 -23.40 -0.67 -9.16
N ASP A 87 -24.50 -0.21 -9.77
CA ASP A 87 -25.38 0.82 -9.19
C ASP A 87 -26.03 0.36 -7.88
N GLU A 88 -26.25 -0.95 -7.73
CA GLU A 88 -26.78 -1.57 -6.50
C GLU A 88 -25.82 -1.49 -5.31
N LEU A 89 -24.52 -1.28 -5.55
CA LEU A 89 -23.53 -1.10 -4.49
C LEU A 89 -23.41 0.37 -4.06
N ALA A 90 -24.29 1.26 -4.52
CA ALA A 90 -24.21 2.68 -4.15
C ALA A 90 -24.50 2.86 -2.67
N TYR A 91 -23.71 3.69 -1.99
CA TYR A 91 -24.01 4.06 -0.61
C TYR A 91 -25.19 5.01 -0.60
N ARG A 92 -26.37 4.50 -0.25
CA ARG A 92 -27.61 5.28 -0.17
C ARG A 92 -27.98 5.48 1.29
N VAL A 93 -28.45 6.70 1.59
CA VAL A 93 -28.99 7.04 2.91
C VAL A 93 -30.18 6.13 3.21
N ASP A 94 -30.12 5.48 4.37
CA ASP A 94 -31.21 4.63 4.86
C ASP A 94 -31.29 4.76 6.39
N PRO A 95 -32.16 5.63 6.91
CA PRO A 95 -32.28 5.86 8.35
C PRO A 95 -32.70 4.62 9.14
N ALA A 96 -33.31 3.62 8.48
CA ALA A 96 -33.74 2.38 9.12
C ALA A 96 -32.60 1.34 9.25
N ARG A 97 -31.45 1.60 8.61
CA ARG A 97 -30.31 0.69 8.59
C ARG A 97 -29.61 0.65 9.95
N ASP A 98 -29.40 -0.56 10.46
CA ASP A 98 -28.59 -0.78 11.65
C ASP A 98 -27.09 -0.54 11.38
N ALA A 99 -26.28 -0.57 12.44
CA ALA A 99 -24.83 -0.33 12.34
C ALA A 99 -24.13 -1.32 11.40
N ALA A 100 -24.42 -2.62 11.53
CA ALA A 100 -23.81 -3.67 10.71
C ALA A 100 -24.16 -3.52 9.22
N GLY A 101 -25.43 -3.22 8.92
CA GLY A 101 -25.90 -2.90 7.58
C GLY A 101 -25.20 -1.67 7.02
N ARG A 102 -25.03 -0.61 7.85
CA ARG A 102 -24.36 0.63 7.42
C ARG A 102 -22.90 0.40 7.06
N ARG A 103 -22.16 -0.36 7.88
CA ARG A 103 -20.78 -0.78 7.59
C ARG A 103 -20.71 -1.60 6.30
N ARG A 104 -21.62 -2.56 6.11
CA ARG A 104 -21.70 -3.36 4.89
C ARG A 104 -21.93 -2.49 3.66
N ALA A 105 -22.91 -1.60 3.70
CA ALA A 105 -23.22 -0.69 2.59
C ALA A 105 -22.02 0.21 2.26
N PHE A 106 -21.33 0.72 3.29
CA PHE A 106 -20.10 1.51 3.11
C PHE A 106 -19.01 0.68 2.43
N ALA A 107 -18.74 -0.54 2.93
CA ALA A 107 -17.71 -1.42 2.37
C ALA A 107 -18.02 -1.81 0.92
N GLU A 108 -19.28 -2.08 0.59
CA GLU A 108 -19.74 -2.39 -0.76
C GLU A 108 -19.57 -1.20 -1.71
N ALA A 109 -19.88 0.02 -1.25
CA ALA A 109 -19.70 1.24 -2.05
C ALA A 109 -18.24 1.61 -2.27
N MET A 110 -17.40 1.44 -1.26
CA MET A 110 -15.95 1.54 -1.36
C MET A 110 -15.33 0.40 -2.18
N ARG A 111 -16.05 -0.72 -2.31
CA ARG A 111 -15.57 -2.01 -2.80
C ARG A 111 -14.30 -2.49 -2.09
N ILE A 112 -14.34 -2.47 -0.75
CA ILE A 112 -13.32 -3.03 0.16
C ILE A 112 -13.86 -4.31 0.82
N ALA A 113 -13.00 -5.10 1.46
CA ALA A 113 -13.43 -6.30 2.16
C ALA A 113 -14.42 -5.93 3.30
N PRO A 114 -15.62 -6.53 3.36
CA PRO A 114 -16.63 -6.18 4.36
C PRO A 114 -16.31 -6.72 5.77
N ASP A 115 -15.32 -7.60 5.89
CA ASP A 115 -14.83 -8.16 7.15
C ASP A 115 -13.58 -7.45 7.71
N VAL A 116 -13.10 -6.39 7.03
CA VAL A 116 -12.06 -5.50 7.55
C VAL A 116 -12.42 -5.03 8.96
N ARG A 117 -11.46 -5.09 9.88
CA ARG A 117 -11.74 -4.88 11.31
C ARG A 117 -12.11 -3.45 11.63
N LEU A 118 -11.37 -2.48 11.07
CA LEU A 118 -11.42 -1.06 11.44
C LEU A 118 -11.45 -0.88 12.97
N ALA A 119 -10.67 -1.71 13.67
CA ALA A 119 -10.62 -1.74 15.13
C ALA A 119 -10.12 -0.39 15.66
N LEU A 120 -10.50 -0.05 16.90
CA LEU A 120 -9.95 1.11 17.59
C LEU A 120 -8.67 0.67 18.29
N PHE A 121 -7.52 1.00 17.70
CA PHE A 121 -6.21 0.61 18.23
C PHE A 121 -5.17 1.72 18.07
N ALA A 122 -4.12 1.62 18.87
CA ALA A 122 -2.87 2.34 18.69
C ALA A 122 -1.73 1.33 18.57
N GLN A 123 -0.81 1.55 17.65
CA GLN A 123 0.44 0.80 17.60
C GLN A 123 1.43 1.29 18.65
N ALA A 124 2.25 0.37 19.14
CA ALA A 124 3.40 0.72 19.96
C ALA A 124 4.42 1.49 19.10
N LEU A 125 4.64 2.76 19.44
CA LEU A 125 5.53 3.68 18.73
C LEU A 125 6.50 4.35 19.72
N PRO A 126 7.57 5.01 19.24
CA PRO A 126 8.52 5.67 20.14
C PRO A 126 7.85 6.76 20.97
N GLY A 127 7.90 6.63 22.30
CA GLY A 127 7.19 7.51 23.25
C GLY A 127 5.74 7.11 23.52
N PHE A 128 5.23 6.08 22.84
CA PHE A 128 3.89 5.52 23.01
C PHE A 128 3.98 3.99 23.19
N PRO A 129 4.48 3.51 24.34
CA PRO A 129 4.66 2.08 24.58
C PRO A 129 3.30 1.35 24.60
N ALA A 130 3.32 0.06 24.28
CA ALA A 130 2.13 -0.78 24.41
C ALA A 130 1.65 -0.82 25.88
N ASP A 131 0.35 -0.79 26.08
CA ASP A 131 -0.28 -1.02 27.38
C ASP A 131 -0.65 -2.52 27.50
N PRO A 132 0.06 -3.32 28.33
CA PRO A 132 -0.20 -4.74 28.44
C PRO A 132 -1.61 -5.08 28.92
N ALA A 133 -2.26 -4.19 29.68
CA ALA A 133 -3.62 -4.40 30.18
C ALA A 133 -4.68 -4.25 29.07
N ARG A 134 -4.34 -3.54 27.99
CA ARG A 134 -5.19 -3.31 26.82
C ARG A 134 -4.60 -3.92 25.55
N ALA A 135 -3.70 -4.88 25.68
CA ALA A 135 -3.07 -5.53 24.54
C ALA A 135 -4.12 -6.20 23.62
N MET A 136 -3.95 -6.03 22.32
CA MET A 136 -4.78 -6.71 21.31
C MET A 136 -3.95 -7.75 20.55
N ARG A 137 -4.57 -8.88 20.22
CA ARG A 137 -3.99 -9.86 19.29
C ARG A 137 -4.05 -9.31 17.87
N PHE A 138 -3.11 -9.75 17.04
CA PHE A 138 -3.07 -9.39 15.61
C PHE A 138 -4.42 -9.64 14.91
N SER A 139 -5.08 -10.77 15.20
CA SER A 139 -6.37 -11.15 14.60
C SER A 139 -7.57 -10.27 15.01
N GLU A 140 -7.41 -9.45 16.04
CA GLU A 140 -8.41 -8.44 16.44
C GLU A 140 -8.29 -7.16 15.62
N VAL A 141 -7.13 -6.94 14.99
CA VAL A 141 -6.82 -5.75 14.18
C VAL A 141 -6.81 -6.08 12.68
N SER A 142 -6.40 -7.30 12.32
CA SER A 142 -6.25 -7.77 10.94
C SER A 142 -7.09 -9.02 10.66
N THR A 143 -7.50 -9.17 9.39
CA THR A 143 -8.09 -10.41 8.86
C THR A 143 -7.05 -11.40 8.34
N LEU A 144 -5.80 -10.94 8.16
CA LEU A 144 -4.67 -11.74 7.72
C LEU A 144 -3.94 -12.37 8.92
N ARG A 145 -3.07 -13.34 8.61
CA ARG A 145 -2.20 -13.97 9.61
C ARG A 145 -1.11 -12.99 10.03
N GLU A 146 -0.70 -13.06 11.29
CA GLU A 146 0.48 -12.32 11.74
C GLU A 146 1.71 -12.85 11.00
N PRO A 147 2.48 -11.98 10.32
CA PRO A 147 3.70 -12.40 9.64
C PRO A 147 4.74 -12.92 10.64
N ALA A 148 5.59 -13.83 10.15
CA ALA A 148 6.80 -14.20 10.88
C ALA A 148 7.63 -12.95 11.20
N PHE A 149 8.15 -12.89 12.42
CA PHE A 149 8.96 -11.76 12.91
C PHE A 149 8.25 -10.40 12.92
N SER A 150 6.91 -10.39 12.95
CA SER A 150 6.14 -9.17 13.20
C SER A 150 6.55 -8.53 14.53
N MET A 151 6.91 -7.26 14.45
CA MET A 151 7.27 -6.41 15.59
C MET A 151 6.11 -5.47 15.99
N MET A 152 4.97 -5.54 15.30
CA MET A 152 3.80 -4.72 15.58
C MET A 152 3.13 -5.17 16.87
N ARG A 153 2.85 -4.23 17.77
CA ARG A 153 2.10 -4.47 19.01
C ARG A 153 1.00 -3.44 19.12
N PHE A 154 -0.17 -3.88 19.54
CA PHE A 154 -1.39 -3.08 19.50
C PHE A 154 -1.95 -2.89 20.91
N THR A 155 -2.40 -1.67 21.18
CA THR A 155 -3.15 -1.28 22.37
C THR A 155 -4.57 -0.93 21.96
N ARG A 156 -5.57 -1.49 22.64
CA ARG A 156 -6.99 -1.17 22.44
C ARG A 156 -7.25 0.27 22.84
N LEU A 157 -7.94 1.00 21.97
CA LEU A 157 -8.52 2.31 22.27
C LEU A 157 -10.03 2.16 22.47
N GLU A 158 -10.59 2.96 23.36
CA GLU A 158 -12.04 3.01 23.61
C GLU A 158 -12.61 4.36 23.16
N PRO A 159 -13.88 4.44 22.70
CA PRO A 159 -14.52 5.71 22.44
C PRO A 159 -14.43 6.65 23.65
N GLY A 160 -14.01 7.89 23.40
CA GLY A 160 -13.75 8.89 24.45
C GLY A 160 -12.30 9.00 24.91
N ASP A 161 -11.45 8.01 24.61
CA ASP A 161 -10.00 8.13 24.84
C ASP A 161 -9.44 9.34 24.09
N LYS A 162 -8.46 10.03 24.68
CA LYS A 162 -7.73 11.10 24.01
C LYS A 162 -6.36 10.58 23.57
N VAL A 163 -6.06 10.72 22.29
CA VAL A 163 -4.76 10.32 21.72
C VAL A 163 -4.15 11.44 20.88
N PRO A 164 -2.82 11.57 20.84
CA PRO A 164 -2.17 12.53 19.95
C PRO A 164 -2.51 12.25 18.48
N ALA A 165 -2.67 13.31 17.68
CA ALA A 165 -2.96 13.21 16.25
C ALA A 165 -1.94 12.32 15.50
N VAL A 166 -0.65 12.45 15.82
CA VAL A 166 0.43 11.64 15.23
C VAL A 166 0.25 10.14 15.52
N LEU A 167 -0.27 9.78 16.69
CA LEU A 167 -0.50 8.38 17.07
C LEU A 167 -1.67 7.79 16.27
N ALA A 168 -2.76 8.56 16.10
CA ALA A 168 -3.89 8.16 15.26
C ALA A 168 -3.47 8.02 13.79
N LEU A 169 -2.79 9.03 13.24
CA LEU A 169 -2.29 9.04 11.86
C LEU A 169 -1.36 7.85 11.60
N ALA A 170 -0.30 7.70 12.39
CA ALA A 170 0.70 6.65 12.21
C ALA A 170 0.11 5.26 12.41
N SER A 171 -0.65 5.01 13.48
CA SER A 171 -1.20 3.66 13.72
C SER A 171 -2.10 3.18 12.58
N SER A 172 -2.83 4.11 11.96
CA SER A 172 -3.76 3.82 10.86
C SER A 172 -3.11 3.63 9.49
N SER A 173 -1.83 3.99 9.31
CA SER A 173 -1.15 3.82 8.02
C SER A 173 -0.81 2.38 7.68
N ASP A 174 -0.92 1.43 8.62
CA ASP A 174 -0.85 -0.02 8.30
C ASP A 174 -2.24 -0.65 8.11
N GLU A 175 -3.35 0.07 8.34
CA GLU A 175 -4.69 -0.51 8.24
C GLU A 175 -5.03 -1.11 6.87
N PRO A 176 -4.58 -0.54 5.73
CA PRO A 176 -4.80 -1.16 4.43
C PRO A 176 -4.28 -2.61 4.35
N ASP A 177 -3.08 -2.84 4.88
CA ASP A 177 -2.45 -4.17 4.98
C ASP A 177 -3.10 -5.08 6.02
N PHE A 178 -4.05 -4.58 6.82
CA PHE A 178 -4.82 -5.39 7.76
C PHE A 178 -6.11 -5.97 7.18
N GLY A 179 -6.28 -5.85 5.86
CA GLY A 179 -7.28 -6.59 5.11
C GLY A 179 -8.26 -5.76 4.30
N VAL A 180 -7.99 -4.46 4.08
CA VAL A 180 -8.91 -3.57 3.35
C VAL A 180 -9.19 -4.09 1.94
N ASP A 181 -8.15 -4.56 1.25
CA ASP A 181 -8.20 -4.90 -0.19
C ASP A 181 -8.26 -6.40 -0.49
N ILE A 182 -8.56 -7.21 0.53
CA ILE A 182 -8.51 -8.66 0.42
C ILE A 182 -9.76 -9.23 -0.28
N ASN A 183 -9.49 -10.12 -1.23
CA ASN A 183 -10.47 -10.92 -1.96
C ASN A 183 -11.55 -10.10 -2.69
N CYS A 184 -11.18 -8.92 -3.23
CA CYS A 184 -12.12 -8.01 -3.89
C CYS A 184 -12.40 -8.34 -5.38
N TRP A 185 -11.88 -9.44 -5.93
CA TRP A 185 -11.96 -9.78 -7.36
C TRP A 185 -12.99 -10.88 -7.65
N ASP A 186 -13.44 -10.96 -8.90
CA ASP A 186 -14.51 -11.90 -9.33
C ASP A 186 -14.15 -13.38 -9.06
N ASP A 187 -12.86 -13.71 -9.13
CA ASP A 187 -12.28 -15.04 -8.94
C ASP A 187 -11.59 -15.22 -7.58
N SER A 188 -11.74 -14.26 -6.66
CA SER A 188 -11.30 -14.42 -5.28
C SER A 188 -12.19 -15.42 -4.51
N PRO A 189 -11.67 -16.08 -3.46
CA PRO A 189 -12.43 -17.02 -2.62
C PRO A 189 -13.36 -16.31 -1.64
N SER A 190 -14.10 -15.30 -2.10
CA SER A 190 -15.06 -14.54 -1.29
C SER A 190 -16.42 -14.38 -2.00
N GLU A 191 -17.46 -14.07 -1.23
CA GLU A 191 -18.77 -13.74 -1.79
C GLU A 191 -18.85 -12.27 -2.26
N TRP A 192 -18.05 -11.37 -1.69
CA TRP A 192 -18.07 -9.95 -2.06
C TRP A 192 -17.35 -9.67 -3.37
N GLY A 193 -16.21 -10.30 -3.64
CA GLY A 193 -15.44 -10.08 -4.88
C GLY A 193 -16.28 -10.33 -6.14
N LYS A 194 -17.12 -11.37 -6.11
CA LYS A 194 -18.08 -11.72 -7.18
C LYS A 194 -19.11 -10.61 -7.47
N ARG A 195 -19.42 -9.78 -6.48
CA ARG A 195 -20.38 -8.66 -6.55
C ARG A 195 -19.72 -7.35 -6.99
N TYR A 196 -18.43 -7.15 -6.70
CA TYR A 196 -17.74 -5.86 -6.92
C TYR A 196 -17.42 -5.55 -8.39
N LYS A 197 -17.44 -6.57 -9.25
CA LYS A 197 -17.23 -6.45 -10.70
C LYS A 197 -15.92 -5.76 -11.06
N PHE A 198 -14.89 -5.94 -10.23
CA PHE A 198 -13.55 -5.51 -10.62
C PHE A 198 -13.03 -6.33 -11.80
N GLY A 199 -13.56 -7.54 -12.03
CA GLY A 199 -13.06 -8.53 -12.99
C GLY A 199 -12.16 -9.54 -12.30
N LYS A 200 -11.50 -10.42 -13.08
CA LYS A 200 -10.50 -11.36 -12.57
C LYS A 200 -9.27 -10.65 -12.00
N LEU A 201 -8.63 -11.22 -10.98
CA LEU A 201 -7.38 -10.75 -10.41
C LEU A 201 -6.33 -10.57 -11.52
N PRO A 202 -5.79 -9.35 -11.74
CA PRO A 202 -4.85 -9.10 -12.83
C PRO A 202 -3.45 -9.64 -12.55
N PHE A 203 -2.99 -9.54 -11.30
CA PHE A 203 -1.70 -10.05 -10.85
C PHE A 203 -1.70 -10.23 -9.32
N GLY A 204 -0.96 -11.21 -8.83
CA GLY A 204 -0.79 -11.55 -7.41
C GLY A 204 0.10 -12.80 -7.28
N ASN A 205 0.76 -13.03 -6.13
CA ASN A 205 1.40 -14.33 -5.85
C ASN A 205 0.39 -15.29 -5.20
N PRO A 206 -0.13 -16.31 -5.90
CA PRO A 206 -1.14 -17.20 -5.32
C PRO A 206 -0.66 -18.01 -4.11
N ALA A 207 0.65 -18.06 -3.83
CA ALA A 207 1.20 -18.69 -2.63
C ALA A 207 1.01 -17.86 -1.35
N LEU A 208 0.63 -16.57 -1.46
CA LEU A 208 0.52 -15.64 -0.35
C LEU A 208 -0.94 -15.31 -0.05
N ASP A 209 -1.32 -15.27 1.22
CA ASP A 209 -2.70 -15.04 1.68
C ASP A 209 -3.18 -13.60 1.44
N PHE A 210 -2.26 -12.65 1.30
CA PHE A 210 -2.54 -11.24 1.01
C PHE A 210 -2.49 -10.87 -0.48
N ALA A 211 -2.18 -11.80 -1.38
CA ALA A 211 -1.86 -11.49 -2.78
C ALA A 211 -2.95 -10.75 -3.58
N THR A 212 -4.21 -10.84 -3.15
CA THR A 212 -5.34 -10.19 -3.82
C THR A 212 -5.33 -8.67 -3.66
N GLN A 213 -4.57 -8.12 -2.71
CA GLN A 213 -4.44 -6.68 -2.53
C GLN A 213 -3.47 -6.03 -3.52
N ALA A 214 -2.55 -6.78 -4.14
CA ALA A 214 -1.46 -6.24 -4.94
C ALA A 214 -1.89 -5.18 -5.98
N PRO A 215 -2.98 -5.34 -6.75
CA PRO A 215 -3.35 -4.33 -7.74
C PRO A 215 -3.99 -3.07 -7.14
N PHE A 216 -4.34 -3.06 -5.85
CA PHE A 216 -4.74 -1.86 -5.11
C PHE A 216 -3.55 -1.12 -4.50
N HIS A 217 -2.40 -1.78 -4.37
CA HIS A 217 -1.18 -1.27 -3.72
C HIS A 217 -0.04 -0.95 -4.71
N MET A 218 -0.09 -1.52 -5.92
CA MET A 218 0.95 -1.37 -6.94
C MET A 218 0.40 -0.68 -8.18
N GLY A 219 1.09 0.36 -8.65
CA GLY A 219 0.69 1.22 -9.78
C GLY A 219 1.71 1.21 -10.92
N PHE A 220 1.56 0.29 -11.87
CA PHE A 220 2.46 0.18 -13.02
C PHE A 220 2.10 1.15 -14.15
N TYR A 221 2.24 2.46 -13.93
CA TYR A 221 1.78 3.50 -14.85
C TYR A 221 2.78 3.89 -15.95
N HIS A 222 4.05 3.52 -15.78
CA HIS A 222 5.17 3.99 -16.61
C HIS A 222 5.81 2.89 -17.46
N GLN A 223 5.09 1.79 -17.66
CA GLN A 223 5.57 0.70 -18.50
C GLN A 223 5.51 1.10 -19.98
N SER A 224 6.36 0.48 -20.81
CA SER A 224 6.32 0.73 -22.24
C SER A 224 4.97 0.34 -22.85
N TRP A 225 4.53 1.08 -23.86
CA TRP A 225 3.24 0.83 -24.54
C TRP A 225 3.12 -0.60 -25.08
N ILE A 226 4.24 -1.24 -25.42
CA ILE A 226 4.29 -2.63 -25.89
C ILE A 226 3.90 -3.60 -24.78
N ILE A 227 4.32 -3.33 -23.52
CA ILE A 227 3.92 -4.13 -22.35
C ILE A 227 2.41 -4.05 -22.17
N TYR A 228 1.79 -2.86 -22.23
CA TYR A 228 0.33 -2.75 -22.10
C TYR A 228 -0.43 -3.43 -23.24
N ARG A 229 0.16 -3.49 -24.45
CA ARG A 229 -0.44 -4.25 -25.57
C ARG A 229 -0.33 -5.76 -25.36
N ALA A 230 0.80 -6.25 -24.85
CA ALA A 230 1.06 -7.67 -24.65
C ALA A 230 0.40 -8.24 -23.38
N ALA A 231 0.26 -7.41 -22.34
CA ALA A 231 -0.23 -7.77 -21.02
C ALA A 231 -1.18 -6.69 -20.46
N PRO A 232 -2.34 -6.42 -21.10
CA PRO A 232 -3.22 -5.31 -20.73
C PRO A 232 -3.78 -5.40 -19.30
N PHE A 233 -3.72 -6.57 -18.66
CA PHE A 233 -4.12 -6.75 -17.27
C PHE A 233 -3.24 -5.97 -16.28
N VAL A 234 -1.98 -5.67 -16.61
CA VAL A 234 -1.08 -4.91 -15.70
C VAL A 234 -1.51 -3.45 -15.50
N ALA A 235 -2.34 -2.92 -16.40
CA ALA A 235 -2.94 -1.60 -16.28
C ALA A 235 -4.18 -1.56 -15.38
N ARG A 236 -4.70 -2.72 -14.91
CA ARG A 236 -5.84 -2.79 -13.99
C ARG A 236 -5.35 -2.66 -12.56
N THR A 237 -4.97 -1.44 -12.20
CA THR A 237 -4.45 -1.06 -10.89
C THR A 237 -5.27 0.11 -10.31
N TYR A 238 -5.51 0.10 -8.99
CA TYR A 238 -6.42 1.03 -8.32
C TYR A 238 -5.91 1.74 -7.04
N PRO A 239 -4.60 1.99 -6.80
CA PRO A 239 -4.15 2.80 -5.66
C PRO A 239 -4.65 4.24 -5.76
N MET A 240 -4.79 4.79 -6.98
CA MET A 240 -5.41 6.10 -7.19
C MET A 240 -6.87 6.16 -6.69
N LEU A 241 -7.63 5.07 -6.85
CA LEU A 241 -8.99 4.97 -6.30
C LEU A 241 -8.94 5.06 -4.78
N ARG A 242 -8.07 4.28 -4.15
CA ARG A 242 -7.95 4.22 -2.68
C ARG A 242 -7.52 5.54 -2.08
N VAL A 243 -6.50 6.19 -2.64
CA VAL A 243 -6.09 7.51 -2.17
C VAL A 243 -7.21 8.53 -2.35
N HIS A 244 -7.90 8.56 -3.50
CA HIS A 244 -8.98 9.53 -3.70
C HIS A 244 -10.15 9.30 -2.72
N GLN A 245 -10.53 8.04 -2.49
CA GLN A 245 -11.54 7.67 -1.49
C GLN A 245 -11.16 8.12 -0.09
N PHE A 246 -9.98 7.73 0.39
CA PHE A 246 -9.55 8.01 1.76
C PHE A 246 -9.18 9.48 1.99
N VAL A 247 -8.63 10.19 0.99
CA VAL A 247 -8.46 11.65 1.05
C VAL A 247 -9.82 12.36 1.14
N GLY A 248 -10.80 11.91 0.35
CA GLY A 248 -12.17 12.43 0.41
C GLY A 248 -12.79 12.26 1.79
N LEU A 249 -12.67 11.06 2.36
CA LEU A 249 -13.17 10.73 3.70
C LEU A 249 -12.44 11.51 4.81
N ALA A 250 -11.11 11.64 4.72
CA ALA A 250 -10.31 12.43 5.66
C ALA A 250 -10.77 13.90 5.66
N ARG A 251 -10.91 14.49 4.47
CA ARG A 251 -11.37 15.86 4.28
C ARG A 251 -12.80 16.06 4.80
N LEU A 252 -13.71 15.12 4.54
CA LEU A 252 -15.06 15.15 5.08
C LEU A 252 -15.03 15.15 6.61
N ALA A 253 -14.38 14.15 7.20
CA ALA A 253 -14.31 13.97 8.64
C ALA A 253 -13.69 15.18 9.36
N PHE A 254 -12.62 15.78 8.82
CA PHE A 254 -12.06 17.00 9.39
C PHE A 254 -13.03 18.19 9.34
N ARG A 255 -13.76 18.38 8.24
CA ARG A 255 -14.70 19.52 8.11
C ARG A 255 -15.95 19.37 8.95
N THR A 256 -16.34 18.14 9.28
CA THR A 256 -17.54 17.85 10.06
C THR A 256 -17.24 17.48 11.52
N ASN A 257 -16.06 17.86 12.02
CA ASN A 257 -15.65 17.72 13.43
C ASN A 257 -15.46 16.26 13.92
N HIS A 258 -15.09 15.35 13.02
CA HIS A 258 -14.73 13.96 13.29
C HIS A 258 -13.22 13.75 13.18
N ALA A 259 -12.43 14.51 13.95
CA ALA A 259 -10.98 14.61 13.77
C ALA A 259 -10.23 13.27 13.90
N TYR A 260 -10.70 12.35 14.76
CA TYR A 260 -10.11 11.01 14.89
C TYR A 260 -10.18 10.24 13.57
N TRP A 261 -11.36 10.16 12.95
CA TRP A 261 -11.53 9.56 11.63
C TRP A 261 -10.83 10.36 10.52
N GLY A 262 -10.76 11.69 10.64
CA GLY A 262 -9.96 12.53 9.75
C GLY A 262 -8.50 12.08 9.67
N TRP A 263 -7.85 11.86 10.82
CA TRP A 263 -6.48 11.35 10.86
C TRP A 263 -6.36 9.90 10.43
N ARG A 264 -7.33 9.04 10.77
CA ARG A 264 -7.30 7.63 10.34
C ARG A 264 -7.42 7.46 8.83
N PHE A 265 -8.35 8.17 8.21
CA PHE A 265 -8.47 8.18 6.74
C PHE A 265 -7.25 8.81 6.08
N ALA A 266 -6.63 9.83 6.71
CA ALA A 266 -5.38 10.37 6.21
C ALA A 266 -4.25 9.33 6.24
N GLY A 267 -4.14 8.53 7.31
CA GLY A 267 -3.16 7.44 7.40
C GLY A 267 -3.43 6.33 6.40
N MET A 268 -4.68 5.90 6.23
CA MET A 268 -5.06 4.92 5.20
C MET A 268 -4.77 5.43 3.78
N ALA A 269 -5.04 6.70 3.47
CA ALA A 269 -4.64 7.28 2.18
C ALA A 269 -3.11 7.30 2.02
N MET A 270 -2.40 7.63 3.11
CA MET A 270 -0.94 7.75 3.14
C MET A 270 -0.23 6.45 2.85
N HIS A 271 -0.74 5.34 3.37
CA HIS A 271 -0.27 4.00 3.05
C HIS A 271 -0.06 3.81 1.54
N TYR A 272 -1.10 3.98 0.73
CA TYR A 272 -1.00 3.77 -0.72
C TYR A 272 -0.06 4.78 -1.40
N VAL A 273 0.13 5.99 -0.85
CA VAL A 273 1.12 6.95 -1.36
C VAL A 273 2.53 6.45 -1.06
N GLN A 274 2.75 5.96 0.16
CA GLN A 274 4.01 5.39 0.62
C GLN A 274 4.36 4.15 -0.19
N ASP A 275 3.38 3.29 -0.47
CA ASP A 275 3.56 2.13 -1.34
C ASP A 275 4.13 2.52 -2.70
N LEU A 276 3.48 3.50 -3.33
CA LEU A 276 3.85 3.95 -4.66
C LEU A 276 5.20 4.67 -4.72
N ALA A 277 5.76 5.08 -3.58
CA ALA A 277 7.13 5.59 -3.49
C ALA A 277 8.19 4.48 -3.57
N GLN A 278 7.77 3.21 -3.56
CA GLN A 278 8.62 2.03 -3.64
C GLN A 278 8.77 1.57 -5.11
N PRO A 279 9.99 1.37 -5.64
CA PRO A 279 10.18 1.05 -7.07
C PRO A 279 9.54 -0.25 -7.60
N TYR A 280 9.50 -1.32 -6.80
CA TYR A 280 8.77 -2.56 -7.10
C TYR A 280 7.24 -2.38 -7.08
N HIS A 281 6.70 -1.33 -6.45
CA HIS A 281 5.28 -0.97 -6.53
C HIS A 281 4.96 -0.05 -7.71
N ALA A 282 5.95 0.64 -8.27
CA ALA A 282 5.81 1.47 -9.48
C ALA A 282 6.21 0.74 -10.77
N SER A 283 6.98 -0.36 -10.69
CA SER A 283 7.46 -1.11 -11.85
C SER A 283 7.32 -2.63 -11.68
N ILE A 284 6.93 -3.33 -12.76
CA ILE A 284 6.72 -4.79 -12.76
C ILE A 284 8.02 -5.54 -12.47
N LEU A 285 9.13 -5.09 -13.05
CA LEU A 285 10.46 -5.69 -12.91
C LEU A 285 11.54 -4.59 -12.96
N PRO A 286 11.80 -3.89 -11.84
CA PRO A 286 12.90 -2.93 -11.75
C PRO A 286 14.22 -3.54 -12.28
N GLY A 287 14.96 -2.79 -13.09
CA GLY A 287 16.25 -3.23 -13.65
C GLY A 287 16.16 -4.30 -14.75
N VAL A 288 14.97 -4.62 -15.27
CA VAL A 288 14.80 -5.52 -16.42
C VAL A 288 14.27 -4.77 -17.63
N SER A 289 15.00 -4.84 -18.75
CA SER A 289 14.58 -4.15 -19.98
C SER A 289 13.29 -4.72 -20.56
N THR A 290 12.48 -3.85 -21.18
CA THR A 290 11.26 -4.23 -21.92
C THR A 290 11.54 -5.36 -22.93
N LEU A 291 12.67 -5.30 -23.65
CA LEU A 291 13.04 -6.34 -24.63
C LEU A 291 13.21 -7.71 -23.97
N ARG A 292 13.87 -7.77 -22.81
CA ARG A 292 14.05 -9.01 -22.05
C ARG A 292 12.72 -9.56 -21.53
N MET A 293 11.83 -8.68 -21.05
CA MET A 293 10.47 -9.08 -20.64
C MET A 293 9.66 -9.65 -21.80
N ILE A 294 9.70 -9.00 -22.97
CA ILE A 294 9.02 -9.48 -24.19
C ILE A 294 9.60 -10.83 -24.63
N ALA A 295 10.92 -10.96 -24.66
CA ALA A 295 11.57 -12.21 -25.06
C ALA A 295 11.16 -13.37 -24.15
N ALA A 296 11.20 -13.18 -22.82
CA ALA A 296 10.77 -14.16 -21.84
C ALA A 296 9.29 -14.53 -21.98
N ASN A 297 8.41 -13.55 -22.21
CA ASN A 297 6.99 -13.82 -22.41
C ASN A 297 6.72 -14.54 -23.74
N THR A 298 7.47 -14.22 -24.79
CA THR A 298 7.35 -14.85 -26.13
C THR A 298 7.71 -16.33 -26.06
N VAL A 299 8.81 -16.71 -25.38
CA VAL A 299 9.17 -18.12 -25.21
C VAL A 299 8.19 -18.86 -24.29
N ALA A 300 7.59 -18.19 -23.31
CA ALA A 300 6.55 -18.75 -22.47
C ALA A 300 5.25 -19.05 -23.25
N MET A 301 4.88 -18.18 -24.21
CA MET A 301 3.70 -18.39 -25.07
C MET A 301 3.82 -19.63 -25.96
N VAL A 302 5.04 -20.05 -26.32
CA VAL A 302 5.30 -21.28 -27.09
C VAL A 302 5.57 -22.51 -26.21
N GLY A 303 5.31 -22.39 -24.89
CA GLY A 303 5.32 -23.51 -23.94
C GLY A 303 6.54 -23.59 -23.02
N TRP A 304 7.59 -22.78 -23.25
CA TRP A 304 8.78 -22.77 -22.41
C TRP A 304 8.69 -21.72 -21.30
N LYS A 305 8.13 -22.12 -20.15
CA LYS A 305 7.82 -21.19 -19.06
C LYS A 305 9.00 -20.83 -18.14
N GLY A 306 10.04 -21.67 -18.10
CA GLY A 306 11.18 -21.52 -17.17
C GLY A 306 11.79 -20.11 -17.08
N PRO A 307 12.12 -19.44 -18.20
CA PRO A 307 12.68 -18.08 -18.15
C PRO A 307 11.75 -17.05 -17.52
N LYS A 308 10.44 -17.14 -17.78
CA LYS A 308 9.43 -16.27 -17.20
C LYS A 308 9.27 -16.54 -15.70
N ASP A 309 9.17 -17.80 -15.32
CA ASP A 309 9.01 -18.20 -13.91
C ASP A 309 10.23 -17.76 -13.08
N ALA A 310 11.44 -17.91 -13.63
CA ALA A 310 12.68 -17.43 -12.99
C ALA A 310 12.70 -15.91 -12.79
N MET A 311 12.30 -15.13 -13.80
CA MET A 311 12.25 -13.66 -13.68
C MET A 311 11.29 -13.20 -12.57
N VAL A 312 10.16 -13.90 -12.45
CA VAL A 312 9.16 -13.63 -11.44
C VAL A 312 9.68 -13.92 -10.03
N VAL A 313 10.28 -15.10 -9.81
CA VAL A 313 10.87 -15.46 -8.50
C VAL A 313 11.94 -14.45 -8.11
N LEU A 314 12.83 -14.08 -9.03
CA LEU A 314 13.89 -13.11 -8.74
C LEU A 314 13.33 -11.73 -8.37
N ALA A 315 12.29 -11.27 -9.05
CA ALA A 315 11.64 -10.00 -8.71
C ALA A 315 10.99 -10.05 -7.33
N SER A 316 10.26 -11.13 -7.05
CA SER A 316 9.64 -11.37 -5.74
C SER A 316 10.68 -11.40 -4.64
N ASN A 317 11.79 -12.11 -4.84
CA ASN A 317 12.85 -12.17 -3.85
C ASN A 317 13.51 -10.83 -3.60
N ARG A 318 13.86 -10.10 -4.66
CA ARG A 318 14.52 -8.78 -4.52
C ARG A 318 13.61 -7.79 -3.81
N HIS A 319 12.34 -7.78 -4.17
CA HIS A 319 11.31 -6.98 -3.52
C HIS A 319 11.24 -7.31 -2.03
N LEU A 320 10.95 -8.56 -1.68
CA LEU A 320 10.78 -8.96 -0.27
C LEU A 320 12.04 -8.83 0.56
N ALA A 321 13.20 -9.16 -0.01
CA ALA A 321 14.46 -9.01 0.70
C ALA A 321 14.70 -7.53 1.02
N PHE A 322 14.43 -6.64 0.07
CA PHE A 322 14.62 -5.21 0.28
C PHE A 322 13.72 -4.68 1.39
N GLU A 323 12.44 -5.02 1.38
CA GLU A 323 11.49 -4.62 2.44
C GLU A 323 11.87 -5.22 3.78
N ARG A 324 12.32 -6.48 3.80
CA ARG A 324 12.80 -7.09 5.03
C ARG A 324 14.02 -6.37 5.60
N TYR A 325 14.94 -5.95 4.73
CA TYR A 325 16.13 -5.21 5.13
C TYR A 325 15.75 -3.86 5.73
N GLU A 326 14.88 -3.11 5.05
CA GLU A 326 14.33 -1.84 5.52
C GLU A 326 13.63 -2.02 6.89
N ALA A 327 12.74 -3.01 7.03
CA ALA A 327 12.07 -3.34 8.29
C ALA A 327 13.06 -3.49 9.45
N LEU A 328 14.12 -4.27 9.23
CA LEU A 328 15.11 -4.53 10.26
C LEU A 328 15.89 -3.26 10.59
N LEU A 329 16.20 -2.42 9.60
CA LEU A 329 16.92 -1.17 9.81
C LEU A 329 16.09 -0.18 10.64
N ILE A 330 14.84 0.08 10.26
CA ILE A 330 14.00 1.05 10.97
C ILE A 330 13.76 0.63 12.43
N HIS A 331 13.56 -0.66 12.67
CA HIS A 331 13.38 -1.19 14.02
C HIS A 331 14.66 -1.15 14.86
N ARG A 332 15.82 -1.48 14.28
CA ARG A 332 17.14 -1.33 14.93
C ARG A 332 17.36 0.13 15.32
N ASP A 333 17.19 1.05 14.36
CA ASP A 333 17.50 2.47 14.53
C ASP A 333 16.55 3.14 15.52
N THR A 334 15.28 2.74 15.49
CA THR A 334 14.28 3.14 16.50
C THR A 334 14.70 2.69 17.89
N SER A 335 15.10 1.42 18.04
CA SER A 335 15.53 0.85 19.33
C SER A 335 16.82 1.50 19.85
N ALA A 336 17.67 1.98 18.95
CA ALA A 336 18.89 2.73 19.25
C ALA A 336 18.67 4.23 19.58
N GLY A 337 17.42 4.65 19.78
CA GLY A 337 17.06 6.02 20.15
C GLY A 337 16.69 6.94 18.99
N GLY A 338 16.59 6.39 17.78
CA GLY A 338 16.04 7.09 16.61
C GLY A 338 16.97 8.12 15.99
N LYS A 339 18.29 7.91 16.10
CA LYS A 339 19.31 8.75 15.48
C LYS A 339 20.09 7.91 14.47
N SER A 340 19.73 8.02 13.20
CA SER A 340 20.40 7.34 12.10
C SER A 340 20.19 8.11 10.78
N PRO A 341 21.05 7.90 9.76
CA PRO A 341 20.85 8.47 8.43
C PRO A 341 19.48 8.13 7.82
N LEU A 342 18.94 6.95 8.12
CA LEU A 342 17.64 6.50 7.66
C LEU A 342 16.50 7.36 8.24
N ILE A 343 16.51 7.59 9.54
CA ILE A 343 15.50 8.42 10.22
C ILE A 343 15.68 9.89 9.86
N GLU A 344 16.92 10.36 9.72
CA GLU A 344 17.22 11.71 9.24
C GLU A 344 16.66 11.94 7.83
N ALA A 345 16.78 10.95 6.93
CA ALA A 345 16.20 11.02 5.60
C ALA A 345 14.67 11.08 5.61
N LEU A 346 14.00 10.24 6.42
CA LEU A 346 12.54 10.30 6.62
C LEU A 346 12.08 11.69 7.07
N GLN A 347 12.86 12.34 7.95
CA GLN A 347 12.55 13.64 8.54
C GLN A 347 12.97 14.83 7.68
N ALA A 348 13.81 14.62 6.66
CA ALA A 348 14.37 15.69 5.85
C ALA A 348 13.28 16.44 5.08
N LYS A 349 13.14 17.74 5.36
CA LYS A 349 12.11 18.61 4.75
C LYS A 349 12.58 19.32 3.48
N ALA A 350 13.85 19.15 3.09
CA ALA A 350 14.43 19.87 1.95
C ALA A 350 13.73 19.57 0.62
N ARG A 351 13.16 18.36 0.47
CA ARG A 351 12.46 17.92 -0.75
C ARG A 351 10.99 18.34 -0.80
N ASP A 352 10.40 18.66 0.34
CA ASP A 352 8.97 18.93 0.47
C ASP A 352 8.46 19.95 -0.56
N GLY A 353 9.21 21.02 -0.78
CA GLY A 353 8.88 22.10 -1.72
C GLY A 353 9.40 21.92 -3.15
N VAL A 354 10.08 20.81 -3.46
CA VAL A 354 10.60 20.52 -4.81
C VAL A 354 9.49 19.97 -5.70
N TYR A 355 8.54 19.24 -5.11
CA TYR A 355 7.44 18.63 -5.85
C TYR A 355 6.38 19.65 -6.29
N PRO A 356 5.69 19.42 -7.41
CA PRO A 356 4.57 20.27 -7.82
C PRO A 356 3.43 20.19 -6.79
N LYS A 357 2.47 21.11 -6.89
CA LYS A 357 1.26 21.07 -6.06
C LYS A 357 0.51 19.75 -6.27
N TRP A 358 -0.13 19.29 -5.19
CA TRP A 358 -0.96 18.09 -5.25
C TRP A 358 -2.09 18.25 -6.27
N SER A 359 -2.27 17.23 -7.11
CA SER A 359 -3.29 17.15 -8.16
C SER A 359 -3.93 15.76 -8.14
N ASP A 360 -5.03 15.59 -8.88
CA ASP A 360 -5.69 14.29 -9.02
C ASP A 360 -4.81 13.22 -9.67
N LEU A 361 -3.76 13.63 -10.39
CA LEU A 361 -2.81 12.74 -11.07
C LEU A 361 -1.44 12.69 -10.35
N TYR A 362 -1.29 13.34 -9.20
CA TYR A 362 -0.01 13.46 -8.48
C TYR A 362 0.63 12.10 -8.19
N LEU A 363 -0.18 11.11 -7.80
CA LEU A 363 0.31 9.74 -7.58
C LEU A 363 1.01 9.18 -8.82
N ARG A 364 0.39 9.34 -9.99
CA ARG A 364 0.89 8.82 -11.25
C ARG A 364 2.08 9.62 -11.75
N ASP A 365 1.90 10.94 -11.83
CA ASP A 365 2.81 11.82 -12.56
C ASP A 365 4.03 12.25 -11.72
N VAL A 366 3.98 12.08 -10.41
CA VAL A 366 5.05 12.46 -9.48
C VAL A 366 5.55 11.25 -8.71
N VAL A 367 4.72 10.65 -7.85
CA VAL A 367 5.15 9.61 -6.91
C VAL A 367 5.66 8.37 -7.64
N THR A 368 4.83 7.76 -8.49
CA THR A 368 5.25 6.54 -9.20
C THR A 368 6.28 6.84 -10.28
N GLN A 369 6.34 8.06 -10.81
CA GLN A 369 7.38 8.42 -11.79
C GLN A 369 8.76 8.42 -11.11
N GLU A 370 8.89 9.10 -9.96
CA GLU A 370 10.12 9.13 -9.18
C GLU A 370 10.54 7.72 -8.74
N ALA A 371 9.61 6.91 -8.23
CA ALA A 371 9.89 5.53 -7.84
C ALA A 371 10.27 4.63 -9.03
N PHE A 372 9.61 4.81 -10.18
CA PHE A 372 9.92 4.06 -11.39
C PHE A 372 11.33 4.38 -11.91
N ASP A 373 11.69 5.66 -11.97
CA ASP A 373 12.99 6.13 -12.45
C ASP A 373 14.12 5.67 -11.52
N PHE A 374 13.87 5.57 -10.21
CA PHE A 374 14.84 5.06 -9.23
C PHE A 374 15.03 3.53 -9.28
N GLY A 375 14.18 2.80 -10.01
CA GLY A 375 14.17 1.33 -9.98
C GLY A 375 15.45 0.66 -10.46
N GLU A 376 16.16 1.25 -11.43
CA GLU A 376 17.46 0.72 -11.90
C GLU A 376 18.54 0.88 -10.84
N THR A 377 18.61 2.05 -10.19
CA THR A 377 19.54 2.32 -9.09
C THR A 377 19.33 1.36 -7.94
N LEU A 378 18.08 1.15 -7.49
CA LEU A 378 17.77 0.19 -6.44
C LEU A 378 18.18 -1.23 -6.85
N SER A 379 17.89 -1.63 -8.09
CA SER A 379 18.21 -2.98 -8.58
C SER A 379 19.72 -3.25 -8.58
N ALA A 380 20.52 -2.27 -8.99
CA ALA A 380 21.98 -2.36 -8.96
C ALA A 380 22.50 -2.49 -7.53
N ALA A 381 22.03 -1.65 -6.60
CA ALA A 381 22.42 -1.69 -5.20
C ALA A 381 22.09 -3.03 -4.53
N LEU A 382 20.92 -3.61 -4.83
CA LEU A 382 20.53 -4.93 -4.33
C LEU A 382 21.46 -6.04 -4.85
N LEU A 383 21.80 -6.02 -6.13
CA LEU A 383 22.72 -7.00 -6.72
C LEU A 383 24.13 -6.91 -6.14
N ALA A 384 24.56 -5.71 -5.75
CA ALA A 384 25.86 -5.48 -5.13
C ALA A 384 25.91 -5.91 -3.66
N ALA A 385 24.85 -5.62 -2.89
CA ALA A 385 24.88 -5.75 -1.44
C ALA A 385 24.25 -7.04 -0.89
N PHE A 386 23.28 -7.64 -1.58
CA PHE A 386 22.52 -8.75 -0.99
C PHE A 386 23.14 -10.11 -1.32
N PRO A 387 22.92 -11.14 -0.49
CA PRO A 387 23.31 -12.51 -0.82
C PRO A 387 22.82 -12.95 -2.21
N PRO A 388 23.70 -13.50 -3.08
CA PRO A 388 23.31 -13.95 -4.42
C PRO A 388 22.15 -14.95 -4.43
N LYS A 389 22.05 -15.76 -3.37
CA LYS A 389 20.92 -16.67 -3.13
C LYS A 389 19.56 -15.97 -3.18
N TYR A 390 19.46 -14.71 -2.77
CA TYR A 390 18.19 -13.98 -2.77
C TYR A 390 17.98 -13.25 -4.09
N VAL A 391 19.01 -12.59 -4.60
CA VAL A 391 18.85 -11.63 -5.71
C VAL A 391 19.19 -12.19 -7.09
N SER A 392 19.78 -13.38 -7.16
CA SER A 392 20.30 -13.99 -8.40
C SER A 392 19.96 -15.47 -8.58
N ASP A 393 19.46 -16.17 -7.56
CA ASP A 393 19.07 -17.59 -7.65
C ASP A 393 17.55 -17.75 -7.81
N PRO A 394 17.05 -18.13 -9.00
CA PRO A 394 15.63 -18.33 -9.25
C PRO A 394 15.07 -19.66 -8.68
N SER A 395 15.92 -20.54 -8.15
CA SER A 395 15.49 -21.78 -7.50
C SER A 395 15.11 -21.60 -6.02
N TYR A 396 15.44 -20.44 -5.46
CA TYR A 396 15.10 -20.06 -4.10
C TYR A 396 13.93 -19.07 -4.10
N ASP A 397 12.93 -19.29 -3.24
CA ASP A 397 11.85 -18.34 -3.01
C ASP A 397 11.98 -17.78 -1.57
N PHE A 398 12.39 -16.52 -1.48
CA PHE A 398 12.63 -15.82 -0.22
C PHE A 398 11.34 -15.63 0.60
N GLY A 399 10.21 -15.43 -0.06
CA GLY A 399 8.93 -15.27 0.62
C GLY A 399 8.44 -16.60 1.18
N ALA A 400 8.45 -17.63 0.35
CA ALA A 400 8.02 -18.96 0.76
C ALA A 400 8.94 -19.59 1.83
N SER A 401 10.21 -19.19 1.90
CA SER A 401 11.13 -19.63 2.95
C SER A 401 10.88 -18.97 4.32
N GLY A 402 10.04 -17.94 4.39
CA GLY A 402 9.86 -17.11 5.59
C GLY A 402 10.89 -15.98 5.75
N GLY A 403 11.64 -15.65 4.69
CA GLY A 403 12.64 -14.57 4.67
C GLY A 403 13.88 -14.81 5.54
N SER A 404 14.62 -13.74 5.87
CA SER A 404 15.76 -13.77 6.79
C SER A 404 15.57 -12.78 7.95
N GLY A 405 15.85 -13.23 9.18
CA GLY A 405 15.95 -12.38 10.36
C GLY A 405 17.33 -11.75 10.56
N ALA A 406 18.33 -12.18 9.77
CA ALA A 406 19.72 -11.76 9.90
C ALA A 406 20.19 -10.88 8.73
N LEU A 407 19.27 -10.37 7.90
CA LEU A 407 19.62 -9.70 6.65
C LEU A 407 20.54 -8.49 6.84
N ILE A 408 20.45 -7.76 7.96
CA ILE A 408 21.44 -6.72 8.31
C ILE A 408 22.85 -7.29 8.44
N ALA A 409 23.01 -8.39 9.17
CA ALA A 409 24.30 -9.03 9.37
C ALA A 409 24.83 -9.60 8.05
N GLU A 410 23.96 -10.20 7.24
CA GLU A 410 24.31 -10.75 5.91
C GLU A 410 24.78 -9.65 4.94
N VAL A 411 24.17 -8.46 4.98
CA VAL A 411 24.64 -7.27 4.23
C VAL A 411 25.92 -6.70 4.84
N ALA A 412 26.09 -6.77 6.16
CA ALA A 412 27.30 -6.29 6.84
C ALA A 412 28.56 -7.06 6.41
N GLU A 413 28.44 -8.29 5.88
CA GLU A 413 29.55 -9.08 5.33
C GLU A 413 30.12 -8.53 4.01
N ARG A 414 29.45 -7.57 3.36
CA ARG A 414 29.92 -6.96 2.09
C ARG A 414 30.99 -5.89 2.30
N THR A 415 31.64 -5.47 1.21
CA THR A 415 32.62 -4.38 1.30
C THR A 415 31.94 -3.06 1.68
N PRO A 416 32.65 -2.09 2.27
CA PRO A 416 32.09 -0.77 2.58
C PRO A 416 31.42 -0.09 1.38
N GLU A 417 32.00 -0.22 0.19
CA GLU A 417 31.48 0.36 -1.05
C GLU A 417 30.15 -0.29 -1.45
N GLN A 418 30.07 -1.62 -1.42
CA GLN A 418 28.83 -2.35 -1.70
C GLN A 418 27.72 -2.01 -0.71
N ARG A 419 28.05 -1.81 0.58
CA ARG A 419 27.08 -1.38 1.60
C ARG A 419 26.62 0.05 1.38
N ALA A 420 27.54 0.95 1.03
CA ALA A 420 27.23 2.35 0.80
C ALA A 420 26.18 2.56 -0.31
N GLU A 421 26.20 1.72 -1.36
CA GLU A 421 25.19 1.78 -2.43
C GLU A 421 23.78 1.49 -1.91
N ILE A 422 23.60 0.41 -1.14
CA ILE A 422 22.26 0.06 -0.63
C ILE A 422 21.82 0.98 0.51
N GLU A 423 22.74 1.42 1.37
CA GLU A 423 22.45 2.41 2.42
C GLU A 423 22.01 3.74 1.80
N GLY A 424 22.71 4.20 0.77
CA GLY A 424 22.35 5.39 -0.01
C GLY A 424 20.98 5.23 -0.67
N ALA A 425 20.71 4.09 -1.31
CA ALA A 425 19.43 3.83 -1.96
C ALA A 425 18.25 3.79 -0.97
N VAL A 426 18.41 3.15 0.19
CA VAL A 426 17.39 3.13 1.25
C VAL A 426 17.12 4.55 1.75
N ASN A 427 18.17 5.31 2.08
CA ASN A 427 18.02 6.67 2.59
C ASN A 427 17.35 7.58 1.55
N GLU A 428 17.68 7.45 0.26
CA GLU A 428 17.06 8.23 -0.80
C GLU A 428 15.55 7.98 -0.86
N LEU A 429 15.15 6.70 -0.87
CA LEU A 429 13.74 6.30 -0.90
C LEU A 429 12.98 6.71 0.37
N MET A 430 13.63 6.66 1.53
CA MET A 430 13.06 7.18 2.78
C MET A 430 12.81 8.69 2.72
N GLY A 431 13.67 9.44 2.04
CA GLY A 431 13.44 10.86 1.79
C GLY A 431 12.23 11.11 0.87
N HIS A 432 12.04 10.30 -0.18
CA HIS A 432 10.84 10.36 -1.04
C HIS A 432 9.57 10.02 -0.25
N PHE A 433 9.61 8.91 0.50
CA PHE A 433 8.56 8.46 1.40
C PHE A 433 8.12 9.59 2.34
N GLY A 434 9.07 10.20 3.06
CA GLY A 434 8.79 11.25 4.04
C GLY A 434 8.18 12.49 3.40
N ALA A 435 8.74 12.95 2.27
CA ALA A 435 8.27 14.15 1.59
C ALA A 435 6.87 13.98 1.00
N HIS A 436 6.60 12.85 0.33
CA HIS A 436 5.28 12.56 -0.24
C HIS A 436 4.21 12.36 0.85
N SER A 437 4.57 11.74 1.97
CA SER A 437 3.68 11.60 3.13
C SER A 437 3.25 12.96 3.67
N ARG A 438 4.19 13.88 3.88
CA ARG A 438 3.89 15.25 4.35
C ARG A 438 3.10 16.06 3.33
N ASN A 439 3.41 15.94 2.05
CA ASN A 439 2.69 16.63 0.98
C ASN A 439 1.24 16.18 0.86
N LEU A 440 0.94 14.90 1.08
CA LEU A 440 -0.44 14.41 1.19
C LEU A 440 -1.21 15.09 2.33
N VAL A 441 -0.64 15.14 3.54
CA VAL A 441 -1.32 15.75 4.71
C VAL A 441 -1.56 17.24 4.49
N ARG A 442 -0.60 17.95 3.90
CA ARG A 442 -0.78 19.36 3.50
C ARG A 442 -1.90 19.51 2.48
N ALA A 443 -1.95 18.65 1.46
CA ALA A 443 -3.02 18.67 0.46
C ALA A 443 -4.41 18.39 1.05
N ILE A 444 -4.51 17.53 2.07
CA ILE A 444 -5.75 17.33 2.85
C ILE A 444 -6.12 18.65 3.56
N GLY A 445 -5.14 19.30 4.19
CA GLY A 445 -5.29 20.55 4.94
C GLY A 445 -5.63 21.80 4.12
N GLU A 446 -5.15 21.94 2.88
CA GLU A 446 -5.38 23.14 2.03
C GLU A 446 -6.86 23.41 1.73
N THR A 447 -7.72 22.38 1.77
CA THR A 447 -9.17 22.57 1.61
C THR A 447 -9.85 23.24 2.82
N ARG A 448 -9.12 23.47 3.93
CA ARG A 448 -9.63 24.20 5.10
C ARG A 448 -9.85 25.69 4.83
N GLU A 449 -9.21 26.29 3.83
CA GLU A 449 -9.28 27.74 3.58
C GLU A 449 -10.45 28.18 2.67
N ARG A 450 -11.16 27.26 2.01
CA ARG A 450 -12.26 27.62 1.08
C ARG A 450 -13.64 27.80 1.73
N VAL A 451 -13.71 27.79 3.06
CA VAL A 451 -14.94 28.12 3.80
C VAL A 451 -14.63 29.27 4.76
N LYS A 452 -14.59 30.49 4.20
CA LYS A 452 -14.80 31.73 4.93
C LYS A 452 -15.85 32.54 4.19
#